data_AF-X1MLR3-F1
#
_entry.id   AF-X1MLR3-F1
#
_cell.length_a   1.000
_cell.length_b   1.000
_cell.length_c   1.000
_cell.angle_alpha   90.00
_cell.angle_beta   90.00
_cell.angle_gamma   90.00
#
_symmetry.space_group_name_H-M   'P 1'
#
loop_
_entity.id
_entity.type
_entity.pdbx_description
1 polymer ?
#
loop_
_entity_poly.entity_id
_entity_poly.type
_entity_poly.pdbx_seq_one_letter_code
_entity_poly.pdbx_strand_id
1 'polypeptide(L)'
;QRRPRYGIKPLTGGHWTTKNKPLSDSPVLAHLYGKYYTGCLARYYPAVACLDIDHKSHQFVGEIRSMLHMKSHNSVLIESQSPGSYHLFFIPVLNGKPLTIKKLHSVFKSFLKEHDIELYPQANRIFRLAFSPHQQILDVVGRSLAHWQDKLHLLDSLDEYDVSQVPGCQLSFDIEVETPSIIIGSLQDGFDLLGQKLYKTGTRSGIQYKILCTLVRSNVLQLDAEHIVWEWIQINHNGCSDDYNRSPESV
;
A
#
# COMPACT_ATOMS: atom_id res chain seq x y z
N GLN A 1 2.57 -14.30 18.35
CA GLN A 1 3.26 -13.79 17.14
C GLN A 1 4.11 -14.91 16.52
N ARG A 2 3.92 -15.24 15.23
CA ARG A 2 4.81 -16.18 14.53
C ARG A 2 6.20 -15.52 14.39
N ARG A 3 7.19 -16.09 15.08
CA ARG A 3 8.59 -15.62 15.04
C ARG A 3 9.12 -15.65 13.57
N PRO A 4 9.96 -14.69 13.17
CA PRO A 4 10.38 -14.52 11.77
C PRO A 4 11.10 -15.77 11.24
N ARG A 5 10.63 -16.30 10.11
CA ARG A 5 11.40 -17.28 9.32
C ARG A 5 12.60 -16.58 8.70
N TYR A 6 13.69 -17.33 8.51
CA TYR A 6 14.89 -16.84 7.84
C TYR A 6 15.35 -17.87 6.79
N GLY A 7 16.14 -17.42 5.83
CA GLY A 7 16.80 -18.24 4.84
C GLY A 7 18.30 -18.27 5.06
N ILE A 8 18.92 -19.36 4.64
CA ILE A 8 20.37 -19.43 4.46
C ILE A 8 20.69 -19.76 3.00
N LYS A 9 21.77 -19.18 2.48
CA LYS A 9 22.31 -19.47 1.15
C LYS A 9 23.83 -19.71 1.26
N PRO A 10 24.37 -20.82 0.72
CA PRO A 10 25.82 -21.05 0.70
C PRO A 10 26.57 -19.97 -0.09
N LEU A 11 27.83 -19.73 0.27
CA LEU A 11 28.68 -18.76 -0.43
C LEU A 11 29.05 -19.23 -1.84
N THR A 12 29.20 -20.54 -2.02
CA THR A 12 29.54 -21.20 -3.30
C THR A 12 28.42 -21.14 -4.34
N GLY A 13 27.31 -20.44 -4.06
CA GLY A 13 26.12 -20.39 -4.89
C GLY A 13 25.00 -21.31 -4.38
N GLY A 14 23.91 -21.38 -5.15
CA GLY A 14 22.74 -22.22 -4.84
C GLY A 14 21.49 -21.44 -4.41
N HIS A 15 20.49 -22.17 -3.92
CA HIS A 15 19.17 -21.62 -3.58
C HIS A 15 19.04 -21.29 -2.09
N TRP A 16 18.15 -20.35 -1.77
CA TRP A 16 17.77 -20.05 -0.40
C TRP A 16 17.08 -21.24 0.26
N THR A 17 17.64 -21.74 1.36
CA THR A 17 17.01 -22.76 2.19
C THR A 17 16.30 -22.10 3.36
N THR A 18 14.97 -22.17 3.38
CA THR A 18 14.16 -21.64 4.48
C THR A 18 14.38 -22.46 5.76
N LYS A 19 14.55 -21.77 6.88
CA LYS A 19 14.58 -22.35 8.22
C LYS A 19 13.30 -21.95 8.95
N ASN A 20 12.51 -22.96 9.32
CA ASN A 20 11.23 -22.81 10.02
C ASN A 20 11.42 -22.62 11.53
N LYS A 21 12.37 -21.76 11.91
CA LYS A 21 12.64 -21.40 13.30
C LYS A 21 12.97 -19.90 13.38
N PRO A 22 12.92 -19.30 14.57
CA PRO A 22 13.26 -17.89 14.76
C PRO A 22 14.70 -17.62 14.33
N LEU A 23 14.95 -16.46 13.72
CA LEU A 23 16.31 -15.98 13.52
C LEU A 23 16.93 -15.69 14.88
N SER A 24 18.01 -16.39 15.22
CA SER A 24 18.85 -16.12 16.39
C SER A 24 20.15 -15.43 15.97
N ASP A 25 20.96 -15.01 16.95
CA ASP A 25 22.21 -14.30 16.70
C ASP A 25 23.23 -15.16 15.94
N SER A 26 23.22 -16.48 16.15
CA SER A 26 24.19 -17.38 15.53
C SER A 26 24.18 -17.31 13.98
N PRO A 27 23.03 -17.43 13.27
CA PRO A 27 22.96 -17.17 11.84
C PRO A 27 23.33 -15.74 11.42
N VAL A 28 23.06 -14.72 12.25
CA VAL A 28 23.43 -13.33 11.96
C VAL A 28 24.95 -13.18 12.00
N LEU A 29 25.58 -13.63 13.08
CA LEU A 29 27.04 -13.63 13.22
C LEU A 29 27.70 -14.47 12.11
N ALA A 30 27.14 -15.64 11.77
CA ALA A 30 27.65 -16.44 10.66
C ALA A 30 27.62 -15.69 9.31
N HIS A 31 26.63 -14.82 9.09
CA HIS A 31 26.57 -13.96 7.92
C HIS A 31 27.60 -12.83 7.94
N LEU A 32 27.71 -12.13 9.08
CA LEU A 32 28.65 -11.04 9.30
C LEU A 32 30.11 -11.49 9.26
N TYR A 33 30.39 -12.75 9.60
CA TYR A 33 31.71 -13.38 9.49
C TYR A 33 31.93 -14.15 8.19
N GLY A 34 31.00 -14.08 7.23
CA GLY A 34 31.19 -14.69 5.91
C GLY A 34 31.28 -16.23 5.94
N LYS A 35 30.47 -16.90 6.77
CA LYS A 35 30.33 -18.36 6.73
C LYS A 35 29.28 -18.81 5.71
N TYR A 36 28.16 -18.09 5.65
CA TYR A 36 27.08 -18.26 4.67
C TYR A 36 26.20 -17.00 4.67
N TYR A 37 25.42 -16.81 3.62
CA TYR A 37 24.45 -15.72 3.63
C TYR A 37 23.24 -16.08 4.48
N THR A 38 22.84 -15.17 5.36
CA THR A 38 21.57 -15.21 6.06
C THR A 38 20.67 -14.14 5.44
N GLY A 39 19.40 -14.45 5.32
CA GLY A 39 18.37 -13.49 4.93
C GLY A 39 17.14 -13.70 5.79
N CYS A 40 16.33 -12.67 5.97
CA CYS A 40 15.09 -12.74 6.73
C CYS A 40 13.90 -12.40 5.84
N LEU A 41 12.69 -12.71 6.29
CA LEU A 41 11.51 -12.09 5.68
C LEU A 41 11.62 -10.58 5.82
N ALA A 42 11.61 -9.87 4.69
CA ALA A 42 11.97 -8.47 4.68
C ALA A 42 11.00 -7.58 5.50
N ARG A 43 9.77 -8.05 5.76
CA ARG A 43 8.79 -7.35 6.61
C ARG A 43 9.27 -7.01 8.03
N TYR A 44 10.37 -7.60 8.49
CA TYR A 44 10.96 -7.34 9.81
C TYR A 44 12.06 -6.25 9.77
N TYR A 45 12.32 -5.65 8.61
CA TYR A 45 13.19 -4.49 8.40
C TYR A 45 12.38 -3.26 7.94
N PRO A 46 11.39 -2.76 8.70
CA PRO A 46 10.55 -1.66 8.21
C PRO A 46 11.28 -0.31 8.15
N ALA A 47 12.37 -0.14 8.90
CA ALA A 47 13.05 1.16 9.02
C ALA A 47 13.97 1.47 7.83
N VAL A 48 14.45 0.45 7.11
CA VAL A 48 15.38 0.61 5.99
C VAL A 48 14.79 -0.05 4.75
N ALA A 49 14.76 0.68 3.65
CA ALA A 49 14.41 0.16 2.34
C ALA A 49 15.67 -0.08 1.50
N CYS A 50 15.52 -0.94 0.50
CA CYS A 50 16.59 -1.25 -0.45
C CYS A 50 16.01 -1.37 -1.86
N LEU A 51 16.59 -0.65 -2.82
CA LEU A 51 16.41 -0.97 -4.23
C LEU A 51 17.42 -2.04 -4.63
N ASP A 52 16.93 -3.15 -5.14
CA ASP A 52 17.72 -4.26 -5.66
C ASP A 52 17.79 -4.12 -7.18
N ILE A 53 18.99 -3.86 -7.69
CA ILE A 53 19.26 -3.49 -9.09
C ILE A 53 20.16 -4.55 -9.68
N ASP A 54 19.57 -5.54 -10.33
CA ASP A 54 20.28 -6.70 -10.86
C ASP A 54 20.72 -6.54 -12.32
N HIS A 55 21.94 -7.00 -12.62
CA HIS A 55 22.50 -7.08 -13.97
C HIS A 55 22.51 -5.74 -14.75
N LYS A 56 22.82 -4.64 -14.05
CA LYS A 56 22.97 -3.30 -14.65
C LYS A 56 24.41 -2.80 -14.53
N SER A 57 24.73 -1.72 -15.23
CA SER A 57 26.01 -1.05 -15.09
C SER A 57 26.04 -0.16 -13.84
N HIS A 58 27.22 0.12 -13.30
CA HIS A 58 27.36 1.09 -12.22
C HIS A 58 26.87 2.49 -12.62
N GLN A 59 27.02 2.87 -13.90
CA GLN A 59 26.50 4.12 -14.44
C GLN A 59 24.97 4.18 -14.32
N PHE A 60 24.26 3.11 -14.70
CA PHE A 60 22.80 3.04 -14.57
C PHE A 60 22.35 3.23 -13.12
N VAL A 61 23.08 2.66 -12.16
CA VAL A 61 22.77 2.86 -10.74
C VAL A 61 22.95 4.33 -10.33
N GLY A 62 23.99 5.00 -10.84
CA GLY A 62 24.19 6.43 -10.64
C GLY A 62 23.05 7.28 -11.23
N GLU A 63 22.54 6.91 -12.39
CA GLU A 63 21.36 7.53 -13.02
C GLU A 63 20.10 7.33 -12.17
N ILE A 64 19.83 6.10 -11.69
CA ILE A 64 18.71 5.79 -10.79
C ILE A 64 18.78 6.62 -9.51
N ARG A 65 19.94 6.66 -8.86
CA ARG A 65 20.15 7.46 -7.64
C ARG A 65 19.91 8.95 -7.91
N SER A 66 20.32 9.44 -9.07
CA SER A 66 20.13 10.83 -9.49
C SER A 66 18.66 11.16 -9.78
N MET A 67 17.93 10.28 -10.48
CA MET A 67 16.50 10.42 -10.77
C MET A 67 15.65 10.41 -9.50
N LEU A 68 16.08 9.67 -8.48
CA LEU A 68 15.43 9.65 -7.15
C LEU A 68 15.87 10.81 -6.25
N HIS A 69 16.74 11.71 -6.73
CA HIS A 69 17.33 12.79 -5.95
C HIS A 69 18.06 12.34 -4.67
N MET A 70 18.48 11.07 -4.61
CA MET A 70 19.23 10.51 -3.50
C MET A 70 20.67 11.02 -3.51
N LYS A 71 21.25 11.19 -2.32
CA LYS A 71 22.58 11.75 -2.06
C LYS A 71 23.39 10.80 -1.18
N SER A 72 24.67 11.11 -1.00
CA SER A 72 25.58 10.30 -0.18
C SER A 72 25.24 10.27 1.31
N HIS A 73 24.45 11.23 1.80
CA HIS A 73 24.09 11.33 3.21
C HIS A 73 22.76 10.62 3.55
N ASN A 74 21.88 10.36 2.57
CA ASN A 74 20.57 9.71 2.79
C ASN A 74 20.42 8.35 2.10
N SER A 75 21.48 7.88 1.44
CA SER A 75 21.52 6.57 0.81
C SER A 75 22.92 6.00 0.79
N VAL A 76 23.05 4.68 0.81
CA VAL A 76 24.33 3.98 0.67
C VAL A 76 24.26 2.90 -0.40
N LEU A 77 25.24 2.90 -1.30
CA LEU A 77 25.36 1.93 -2.38
C LEU A 77 26.28 0.77 -1.99
N ILE A 78 25.78 -0.46 -2.10
CA ILE A 78 26.49 -1.68 -1.77
C ILE A 78 26.45 -2.64 -2.96
N GLU A 79 27.56 -3.29 -3.28
CA GLU A 79 27.60 -4.35 -4.27
C GLU A 79 26.94 -5.63 -3.73
N SER A 80 26.15 -6.29 -4.59
CA SER A 80 25.59 -7.59 -4.28
C SER A 80 26.60 -8.72 -4.57
N GLN A 81 26.16 -9.97 -4.49
CA GLN A 81 27.03 -11.12 -4.78
C GLN A 81 27.27 -11.28 -6.29
N SER A 82 26.24 -10.99 -7.08
CA SER A 82 26.27 -11.21 -8.52
C SER A 82 26.97 -10.03 -9.20
N PRO A 83 27.85 -10.28 -10.19
CA PRO A 83 28.45 -9.19 -10.97
C PRO A 83 27.37 -8.32 -11.63
N GLY A 84 27.53 -7.00 -11.50
CA GLY A 84 26.56 -6.03 -12.02
C GLY A 84 25.25 -5.95 -11.22
N SER A 85 25.22 -6.48 -10.00
CA SER A 85 24.06 -6.36 -9.10
C SER A 85 24.39 -5.47 -7.91
N TYR A 86 23.46 -4.58 -7.56
CA TYR A 86 23.67 -3.54 -6.57
C TYR A 86 22.46 -3.38 -5.65
N HIS A 87 22.75 -3.02 -4.40
CA HIS A 87 21.77 -2.71 -3.37
C HIS A 87 21.93 -1.24 -2.97
N LEU A 88 20.89 -0.42 -3.20
CA LEU A 88 20.85 0.97 -2.74
C LEU A 88 19.95 1.06 -1.50
N PHE A 89 20.56 1.21 -0.33
CA PHE A 89 19.86 1.31 0.95
C PHE A 89 19.55 2.76 1.30
N PHE A 90 18.39 2.99 1.95
CA PHE A 90 17.92 4.31 2.39
C PHE A 90 16.86 4.17 3.49
N ILE A 91 16.60 5.23 4.25
CA ILE A 91 15.59 5.29 5.31
C ILE A 91 14.36 6.03 4.79
N PRO A 92 13.27 5.34 4.38
CA PRO A 92 12.14 6.01 3.75
C PRO A 92 11.23 6.68 4.78
N VAL A 93 10.87 7.93 4.54
CA VAL A 93 9.84 8.66 5.28
C VAL A 93 8.84 9.34 4.35
N LEU A 94 7.65 9.63 4.87
CA LEU A 94 6.68 10.49 4.22
C LEU A 94 6.14 11.46 5.26
N ASN A 95 6.31 12.76 5.03
CA ASN A 95 5.96 13.81 6.00
C ASN A 95 6.59 13.57 7.39
N GLY A 96 7.87 13.19 7.40
CA GLY A 96 8.63 12.89 8.63
C GLY A 96 8.15 11.66 9.40
N LYS A 97 7.35 10.78 8.78
CA LYS A 97 6.83 9.56 9.41
C LYS A 97 7.29 8.31 8.66
N PRO A 98 7.60 7.22 9.39
CA PRO A 98 7.88 5.93 8.77
C PRO A 98 6.72 5.42 7.91
N LEU A 99 7.04 4.78 6.79
CA LEU A 99 6.04 4.21 5.89
C LEU A 99 5.68 2.77 6.25
N THR A 100 4.44 2.38 5.94
CA THR A 100 4.10 0.96 5.84
C THR A 100 4.68 0.38 4.55
N ILE A 101 4.99 -0.92 4.54
CA ILE A 101 5.47 -1.64 3.34
C ILE A 101 4.52 -1.42 2.15
N LYS A 102 3.21 -1.48 2.39
CA LYS A 102 2.20 -1.26 1.34
C LYS A 102 2.29 0.15 0.74
N LYS A 103 2.46 1.18 1.58
CA LYS A 103 2.56 2.56 1.11
C LYS A 103 3.88 2.80 0.38
N LEU A 104 4.99 2.30 0.91
CA LEU A 104 6.31 2.35 0.26
C LEU A 104 6.26 1.76 -1.16
N HIS A 105 5.71 0.54 -1.31
CA HIS A 105 5.54 -0.09 -2.62
C HIS A 105 4.58 0.69 -3.53
N SER A 106 3.52 1.26 -2.98
CA SER A 106 2.59 2.09 -3.76
C SER A 106 3.25 3.33 -4.33
N VAL A 107 4.16 3.97 -3.58
CA VAL A 107 4.89 5.17 -4.01
C VAL A 107 5.82 4.83 -5.17
N PHE A 108 6.58 3.75 -5.04
CA PHE A 108 7.60 3.36 -6.01
C PHE A 108 7.06 2.58 -7.22
N LYS A 109 5.80 2.10 -7.19
CA LYS A 109 5.25 1.13 -8.16
C LYS A 109 5.55 1.47 -9.62
N SER A 110 5.28 2.71 -10.04
CA SER A 110 5.47 3.14 -11.43
C SER A 110 6.95 3.18 -11.80
N PHE A 111 7.76 3.80 -10.94
CA PHE A 111 9.21 3.92 -11.11
C PHE A 111 9.90 2.55 -11.21
N LEU A 112 9.56 1.61 -10.31
CA LEU A 112 10.14 0.25 -10.32
C LEU A 112 9.83 -0.50 -11.61
N LYS A 113 8.60 -0.36 -12.12
CA LYS A 113 8.16 -1.02 -13.35
C LYS A 113 8.88 -0.46 -14.57
N GLU A 114 9.08 0.86 -14.62
CA GLU A 114 9.74 1.54 -15.73
C GLU A 114 11.21 1.15 -15.84
N HIS A 115 11.90 1.02 -14.70
CA HIS A 115 13.33 0.77 -14.66
C HIS A 115 13.74 -0.69 -14.45
N ASP A 116 12.76 -1.60 -14.29
CA ASP A 116 12.99 -3.03 -14.05
C ASP A 116 13.89 -3.28 -12.83
N ILE A 117 13.46 -2.74 -11.68
CA ILE A 117 14.18 -2.83 -10.40
C ILE A 117 13.23 -3.33 -9.30
N GLU A 118 13.75 -4.07 -8.32
CA GLU A 118 12.95 -4.56 -7.20
C GLU A 118 13.10 -3.66 -5.96
N LEU A 119 12.04 -3.55 -5.17
CA LEU A 119 12.06 -2.83 -3.89
C LEU A 119 11.85 -3.79 -2.72
N TYR A 120 12.71 -3.66 -1.72
CA TYR A 120 12.61 -4.32 -0.44
C TYR A 120 12.39 -3.29 0.68
N PRO A 121 11.61 -3.63 1.72
CA PRO A 121 11.13 -4.98 2.02
C PRO A 121 9.90 -5.44 1.22
N GLN A 122 9.82 -6.74 0.91
CA GLN A 122 8.62 -7.43 0.42
C GLN A 122 8.08 -8.41 1.48
N ALA A 123 6.75 -8.51 1.61
CA ALA A 123 6.12 -9.19 2.74
C ALA A 123 6.51 -10.68 2.90
N ASN A 124 6.69 -11.38 1.78
CA ASN A 124 6.87 -12.83 1.74
C ASN A 124 8.16 -13.26 1.04
N ARG A 125 9.08 -12.33 0.72
CA ARG A 125 10.39 -12.66 0.16
C ARG A 125 11.47 -12.58 1.23
N ILE A 126 12.43 -13.49 1.11
CA ILE A 126 13.66 -13.45 1.89
C ILE A 126 14.57 -12.43 1.23
N PHE A 127 15.06 -11.48 2.03
CA PHE A 127 16.08 -10.54 1.61
C PHE A 127 17.35 -10.79 2.42
N ARG A 128 18.50 -10.68 1.75
CA ARG A 128 19.79 -10.91 2.39
C ARG A 128 20.03 -9.84 3.45
N LEU A 129 20.63 -10.24 4.57
CA LEU A 129 21.16 -9.28 5.53
C LEU A 129 22.29 -8.45 4.88
N ALA A 130 22.50 -7.24 5.36
CA ALA A 130 23.58 -6.39 4.90
C ALA A 130 24.90 -6.73 5.62
N PHE A 131 26.00 -6.22 5.05
CA PHE A 131 27.34 -6.21 5.66
C PHE A 131 28.01 -7.57 5.84
N SER A 132 27.68 -8.54 4.98
CA SER A 132 28.58 -9.67 4.78
C SER A 132 29.97 -9.16 4.34
N PRO A 133 31.07 -9.84 4.68
CA PRO A 133 32.40 -9.49 4.19
C PRO A 133 32.51 -9.53 2.65
N HIS A 134 31.60 -10.26 1.99
CA HIS A 134 31.49 -10.35 0.53
C HIS A 134 30.61 -9.24 -0.08
N GLN A 135 30.21 -8.23 0.69
CA GLN A 135 29.48 -7.06 0.22
C GLN A 135 30.33 -5.82 0.43
N GLN A 136 30.70 -5.19 -0.68
CA GLN A 136 31.53 -3.99 -0.66
C GLN A 136 30.65 -2.75 -0.75
N ILE A 137 30.92 -1.76 0.11
CA ILE A 137 30.30 -0.44 -0.03
C ILE A 137 31.05 0.30 -1.14
N LEU A 138 30.31 0.79 -2.12
CA LEU A 138 30.88 1.45 -3.29
C LEU A 138 31.05 2.96 -3.07
N ASP A 139 30.24 3.55 -2.19
CA ASP A 139 30.32 4.96 -1.81
C ASP A 139 31.64 5.29 -1.10
N VAL A 140 32.21 6.45 -1.41
CA VAL A 140 33.52 6.90 -0.91
C VAL A 140 33.59 6.85 0.63
N VAL A 141 32.53 7.30 1.30
CA VAL A 141 32.45 7.37 2.78
C VAL A 141 32.54 5.98 3.43
N GLY A 142 32.01 4.94 2.78
CA GLY A 142 31.96 3.59 3.34
C GLY A 142 33.01 2.63 2.79
N ARG A 143 33.72 3.00 1.71
CA ARG A 143 34.62 2.09 0.98
C ARG A 143 35.77 1.54 1.83
N SER A 144 36.27 2.33 2.79
CA SER A 144 37.36 1.93 3.68
C SER A 144 36.90 1.23 4.96
N LEU A 145 35.60 1.08 5.19
CA LEU A 145 35.07 0.47 6.41
C LEU A 145 35.28 -1.04 6.38
N ALA A 146 36.15 -1.54 7.25
CA ALA A 146 36.49 -2.96 7.31
C ALA A 146 35.48 -3.77 8.13
N HIS A 147 35.01 -3.23 9.24
CA HIS A 147 34.16 -3.95 10.19
C HIS A 147 32.68 -3.69 9.95
N TRP A 148 31.84 -4.71 10.17
CA TRP A 148 30.40 -4.59 9.95
C TRP A 148 29.75 -3.60 10.92
N GLN A 149 30.33 -3.39 12.11
CA GLN A 149 29.87 -2.41 13.10
C GLN A 149 29.93 -0.99 12.53
N ASP A 150 31.04 -0.63 11.88
CA ASP A 150 31.19 0.69 11.27
C ASP A 150 30.25 0.87 10.10
N LYS A 151 30.05 -0.20 9.30
CA LYS A 151 29.09 -0.21 8.20
C LYS A 151 27.64 -0.06 8.69
N LEU A 152 27.30 -0.69 9.81
CA LEU A 152 25.99 -0.55 10.46
C LEU A 152 25.80 0.88 10.98
N HIS A 153 26.81 1.44 11.65
CA HIS A 153 26.79 2.82 12.11
C HIS A 153 26.61 3.80 10.93
N LEU A 154 27.26 3.57 9.79
CA LEU A 154 27.04 4.36 8.57
C LEU A 154 25.57 4.30 8.12
N LEU A 155 24.94 3.12 8.15
CA LEU A 155 23.54 2.97 7.75
C LEU A 155 22.59 3.64 8.74
N ASP A 156 22.85 3.51 10.04
CA ASP A 156 22.05 4.12 11.11
C ASP A 156 22.19 5.65 11.17
N SER A 157 23.26 6.20 10.59
CA SER A 157 23.52 7.63 10.49
C SER A 157 23.06 8.27 9.18
N LEU A 158 22.39 7.51 8.30
CA LEU A 158 21.80 8.09 7.11
C LEU A 158 20.67 9.06 7.48
N ASP A 159 20.61 10.18 6.78
CA ASP A 159 19.46 11.07 6.81
C ASP A 159 18.24 10.37 6.19
N GLU A 160 17.06 10.76 6.67
CA GLU A 160 15.80 10.28 6.14
C GLU A 160 15.61 10.72 4.68
N TYR A 161 15.02 9.82 3.87
CA TYR A 161 14.67 10.07 2.47
C TYR A 161 13.17 10.25 2.32
N ASP A 162 12.75 11.46 1.94
CA ASP A 162 11.34 11.75 1.68
C ASP A 162 10.89 11.13 0.34
N VAL A 163 10.02 10.13 0.43
CA VAL A 163 9.52 9.40 -0.74
C VAL A 163 8.58 10.24 -1.60
N SER A 164 8.17 11.44 -1.16
CA SER A 164 7.44 12.40 -2.00
C SER A 164 8.23 12.82 -3.25
N GLN A 165 9.55 12.67 -3.22
CA GLN A 165 10.46 13.01 -4.32
C GLN A 165 10.47 11.98 -5.46
N VAL A 166 9.83 10.82 -5.29
CA VAL A 166 9.85 9.74 -6.29
C VAL A 166 9.05 10.18 -7.54
N PRO A 167 9.65 10.14 -8.74
CA PRO A 167 8.95 10.52 -9.97
C PRO A 167 7.70 9.67 -10.23
N GLY A 168 6.65 10.30 -10.74
CA GLY A 168 5.37 9.64 -11.02
C GLY A 168 4.57 9.24 -9.78
N CYS A 169 4.98 9.70 -8.59
CA CYS A 169 4.23 9.51 -7.36
C CYS A 169 3.17 10.60 -7.20
N GLN A 170 1.89 10.26 -7.44
CA GLN A 170 0.79 11.13 -7.07
C GLN A 170 0.30 10.78 -5.66
N LEU A 171 0.78 11.51 -4.65
CA LEU A 171 0.41 11.30 -3.25
C LEU A 171 -0.79 12.12 -2.79
N SER A 172 -0.98 13.31 -3.38
CA SER A 172 -2.19 14.12 -3.29
C SER A 172 -2.87 14.17 -4.65
N PHE A 173 -4.18 14.00 -4.64
CA PHE A 173 -5.02 14.48 -5.71
C PHE A 173 -5.62 15.77 -5.15
N ASP A 174 -5.01 16.90 -5.48
CA ASP A 174 -5.57 18.22 -5.18
C ASP A 174 -6.71 18.49 -6.19
N ILE A 175 -7.71 17.61 -6.20
CA ILE A 175 -9.00 17.97 -6.75
C ILE A 175 -9.68 18.70 -5.62
N GLU A 176 -9.77 20.03 -5.74
CA GLU A 176 -10.85 20.77 -5.12
C GLU A 176 -12.14 20.22 -5.72
N VAL A 177 -12.63 19.14 -5.12
CA VAL A 177 -14.00 18.72 -5.36
C VAL A 177 -14.77 19.83 -4.67
N GLU A 178 -15.23 20.82 -5.42
CA GLU A 178 -16.43 21.57 -5.02
C GLU A 178 -17.41 20.48 -4.64
N THR A 179 -17.59 20.24 -3.35
CA THR A 179 -18.59 19.29 -2.87
C THR A 179 -19.87 19.85 -3.46
N PRO A 180 -20.48 19.20 -4.48
CA PRO A 180 -21.78 19.65 -4.91
C PRO A 180 -22.60 19.60 -3.62
N SER A 181 -23.14 20.76 -3.23
CA SER A 181 -24.05 20.87 -2.10
C SER A 181 -24.89 19.62 -2.13
N ILE A 182 -24.84 18.78 -1.08
CA ILE A 182 -25.62 17.54 -1.03
C ILE A 182 -27.04 18.00 -1.31
N ILE A 183 -27.48 17.86 -2.56
CA ILE A 183 -28.87 18.01 -2.90
C ILE A 183 -29.42 16.82 -2.15
N ILE A 184 -30.17 17.11 -1.09
CA ILE A 184 -30.94 16.13 -0.34
C ILE A 184 -32.02 15.67 -1.30
N GLY A 185 -31.63 14.92 -2.35
CA GLY A 185 -32.50 14.45 -3.40
C GLY A 185 -33.58 13.56 -2.82
N SER A 186 -33.34 12.95 -1.65
CA SER A 186 -34.33 12.10 -0.99
C SER A 186 -35.61 12.84 -0.55
N LEU A 187 -35.56 14.14 -0.25
CA LEU A 187 -36.74 14.91 0.20
C LEU A 187 -37.58 15.36 -0.99
N GLN A 188 -36.95 15.95 -2.01
CA GLN A 188 -37.65 16.33 -3.22
C GLN A 188 -38.16 15.10 -3.99
N ASP A 189 -37.36 14.03 -4.09
CA ASP A 189 -37.78 12.75 -4.68
C ASP A 189 -39.05 12.21 -3.98
N GLY A 190 -39.14 12.31 -2.65
CA GLY A 190 -40.29 11.81 -1.93
C GLY A 190 -41.53 12.71 -2.10
N PHE A 191 -41.37 14.02 -2.19
CA PHE A 191 -42.48 14.92 -2.53
C PHE A 191 -42.95 14.73 -3.97
N ASP A 192 -42.03 14.53 -4.91
CA ASP A 192 -42.34 14.24 -6.30
C ASP A 192 -43.08 12.90 -6.41
N LEU A 193 -42.66 11.89 -5.65
CA LEU A 193 -43.39 10.62 -5.54
C LEU A 193 -44.77 10.78 -4.89
N LEU A 194 -44.92 11.62 -3.86
CA LEU A 194 -46.25 11.88 -3.28
C LEU A 194 -47.18 12.62 -4.26
N GLY A 195 -46.63 13.53 -5.07
CA GLY A 195 -47.38 14.34 -6.04
C GLY A 195 -47.62 13.68 -7.41
N GLN A 196 -46.88 12.63 -7.76
CA GLN A 196 -46.94 11.97 -9.07
C GLN A 196 -47.12 10.45 -8.93
N LYS A 197 -47.63 9.79 -9.97
CA LYS A 197 -47.65 8.32 -10.03
C LYS A 197 -46.23 7.77 -10.23
N LEU A 198 -46.03 6.49 -9.92
CA LEU A 198 -44.77 5.80 -10.19
C LEU A 198 -44.39 5.89 -11.67
N TYR A 199 -43.34 6.65 -11.99
CA TYR A 199 -42.91 6.91 -13.37
C TYR A 199 -41.68 6.08 -13.78
N LYS A 200 -41.06 5.34 -12.84
CA LYS A 200 -39.86 4.54 -13.07
C LYS A 200 -39.93 3.21 -12.32
N THR A 201 -39.47 2.14 -12.98
CA THR A 201 -39.30 0.82 -12.37
C THR A 201 -38.30 0.89 -11.21
N GLY A 202 -38.70 0.37 -10.06
CA GLY A 202 -37.88 0.32 -8.85
C GLY A 202 -38.47 -0.66 -7.85
N THR A 203 -37.70 -1.01 -6.83
CA THR A 203 -38.19 -1.90 -5.77
C THR A 203 -39.19 -1.15 -4.89
N ARG A 204 -40.31 -1.78 -4.55
CA ARG A 204 -41.37 -1.20 -3.71
C ARG A 204 -40.80 -0.66 -2.40
N SER A 205 -39.90 -1.42 -1.79
CA SER A 205 -39.19 -1.05 -0.57
C SER A 205 -38.36 0.23 -0.71
N GLY A 206 -37.70 0.44 -1.86
CA GLY A 206 -36.93 1.65 -2.13
C GLY A 206 -37.80 2.90 -2.25
N ILE A 207 -38.97 2.77 -2.88
CA ILE A 207 -39.95 3.86 -3.02
C ILE A 207 -40.60 4.18 -1.68
N GLN A 208 -41.07 3.16 -0.95
CA GLN A 208 -41.65 3.31 0.39
C GLN A 208 -40.68 4.02 1.33
N TYR A 209 -39.41 3.61 1.31
CA TYR A 209 -38.37 4.23 2.12
C TYR A 209 -38.21 5.72 1.82
N LYS A 210 -38.18 6.12 0.55
CA LYS A 210 -38.06 7.53 0.15
C LYS A 210 -39.24 8.38 0.60
N ILE A 211 -40.47 7.89 0.44
CA ILE A 211 -41.68 8.60 0.86
C ILE A 211 -41.73 8.68 2.39
N LEU A 212 -41.47 7.58 3.09
CA LEU A 212 -41.47 7.52 4.55
C LEU A 212 -40.43 8.48 5.15
N CYS A 213 -39.20 8.48 4.63
CA CYS A 213 -38.18 9.42 5.06
C CYS A 213 -38.57 10.89 4.81
N THR A 214 -39.35 11.16 3.76
CA THR A 214 -39.83 12.52 3.44
C THR A 214 -40.90 12.98 4.41
N LEU A 215 -41.88 12.12 4.72
CA LEU A 215 -42.95 12.41 5.66
C LEU A 215 -42.40 12.63 7.07
N VAL A 216 -41.53 11.74 7.56
CA VAL A 216 -40.90 11.85 8.89
C VAL A 216 -40.06 13.13 9.00
N ARG A 217 -39.30 13.49 7.95
CA ARG A 217 -38.53 14.74 7.92
C ARG A 217 -39.40 16.00 7.80
N SER A 218 -40.66 15.84 7.39
CA SER A 218 -41.67 16.91 7.36
C SER A 218 -42.50 16.97 8.65
N ASN A 219 -42.01 16.36 9.73
CA ASN A 219 -42.69 16.27 11.04
C ASN A 219 -44.03 15.53 11.03
N VAL A 220 -44.26 14.62 10.08
CA VAL A 220 -45.37 13.67 10.16
C VAL A 220 -45.02 12.58 11.16
N LEU A 221 -45.94 12.25 12.06
CA LEU A 221 -45.74 11.17 13.03
C LEU A 221 -45.52 9.84 12.29
N GLN A 222 -44.68 8.98 12.87
CA GLN A 222 -44.29 7.73 12.21
C GLN A 222 -45.50 6.85 11.84
N LEU A 223 -46.48 6.73 12.73
CA LEU A 223 -47.69 5.92 12.49
C LEU A 223 -48.52 6.49 11.33
N ASP A 224 -48.66 7.81 11.26
CA ASP A 224 -49.38 8.47 10.16
C ASP A 224 -48.60 8.33 8.85
N ALA A 225 -47.26 8.43 8.90
CA ALA A 225 -46.40 8.24 7.73
C ALA A 225 -46.49 6.81 7.17
N GLU A 226 -46.54 5.80 8.04
CA GLU A 226 -46.74 4.40 7.64
C GLU A 226 -48.11 4.21 6.97
N HIS A 227 -49.17 4.81 7.55
CA HIS A 227 -50.51 4.76 6.98
C HIS A 227 -50.60 5.44 5.60
N ILE A 228 -50.06 6.65 5.47
CA ILE A 228 -50.02 7.41 4.21
C ILE A 228 -49.25 6.64 3.13
N VAL A 229 -48.10 6.07 3.46
CA VAL A 229 -47.28 5.27 2.51
C VAL A 229 -48.04 4.02 2.07
N TRP A 230 -48.78 3.38 2.98
CA TRP A 230 -49.59 2.20 2.67
C TRP A 230 -50.72 2.52 1.70
N GLU A 231 -51.53 3.55 2.00
CA GLU A 231 -52.61 4.01 1.12
C GLU A 231 -52.09 4.44 -0.25
N TRP A 232 -50.98 5.21 -0.26
CA TRP A 232 -50.38 5.69 -1.50
C TRP A 232 -49.98 4.52 -2.41
N ILE A 233 -49.44 3.43 -1.87
CA ILE A 233 -49.02 2.28 -2.67
C ILE A 233 -50.19 1.48 -3.23
N GLN A 234 -51.30 1.38 -2.49
CA GLN A 234 -52.51 0.73 -2.97
C GLN A 234 -53.11 1.47 -4.16
N ILE A 235 -52.98 2.80 -4.19
CA ILE A 235 -53.56 3.65 -5.23
C ILE A 235 -52.61 3.82 -6.43
N ASN A 236 -51.29 3.86 -6.19
CA ASN A 236 -50.30 4.30 -7.19
C ASN A 236 -49.38 3.18 -7.71
N HIS A 237 -49.65 1.90 -7.45
CA HIS A 237 -48.78 0.79 -7.87
C HIS A 237 -48.68 0.56 -9.39
N ASN A 238 -49.61 1.11 -10.19
CA ASN A 238 -49.70 1.21 -11.67
C ASN A 238 -49.03 0.14 -12.57
N GLY A 239 -48.75 -1.06 -12.06
CA GLY A 239 -48.04 -2.12 -12.76
C GLY A 239 -46.52 -1.96 -12.82
N CYS A 240 -45.94 -0.91 -12.22
CA CYS A 240 -44.49 -0.64 -12.26
C CYS A 240 -43.71 -1.21 -11.05
N SER A 241 -44.38 -1.95 -10.18
CA SER A 241 -43.79 -2.65 -9.03
C SER A 241 -43.44 -4.09 -9.40
N ASP A 242 -42.15 -4.37 -9.55
CA ASP A 242 -41.63 -5.71 -9.88
C ASP A 242 -42.09 -6.78 -8.88
N ASP A 243 -42.31 -6.40 -7.61
CA ASP A 243 -42.71 -7.31 -6.53
C ASP A 243 -44.21 -7.66 -6.59
N TYR A 244 -45.08 -6.70 -6.93
CA TYR A 244 -46.52 -6.93 -7.07
C TYR A 244 -46.83 -7.80 -8.29
N ASN A 245 -46.13 -7.58 -9.41
CA ASN A 245 -46.29 -8.37 -10.62
C ASN A 245 -45.83 -9.83 -10.44
N ARG A 246 -44.93 -10.10 -9.49
CA ARG A 246 -44.42 -11.45 -9.20
C ARG A 246 -45.29 -12.24 -8.24
N SER A 247 -45.96 -11.61 -7.28
CA SER A 247 -46.81 -12.31 -6.31
C SER A 247 -47.91 -11.38 -5.76
N PRO A 248 -49.05 -11.26 -6.46
CA PRO A 248 -50.15 -10.37 -6.05
C PRO A 248 -50.82 -10.80 -4.73
N GLU A 249 -50.81 -12.11 -4.43
CA GLU A 249 -51.57 -12.72 -3.32
C GLU A 249 -50.79 -12.82 -2.00
N SER A 250 -49.50 -12.48 -1.99
CA SER A 250 -48.65 -12.49 -0.79
C SER A 250 -48.46 -11.10 -0.17
N VAL A 251 -49.35 -10.16 -0.48
CA VAL A 251 -49.25 -8.73 -0.16
C VAL A 251 -50.41 -8.28 0.71
#